data_AF-A0A238C1H4-F1
#
_entry.id   AF-A0A238C1H4-F1
#
_cell.length_a   1.000
_cell.length_b   1.000
_cell.length_c   1.000
_cell.angle_alpha   90.00
_cell.angle_beta   90.00
_cell.angle_gamma   90.00
#
_symmetry.space_group_name_H-M   'P 1'
#
loop_
_entity.id
_entity.type
_entity.pdbx_description
1 polymer ?
#
loop_
_entity_poly.entity_id
_entity_poly.type
_entity_poly.pdbx_seq_one_letter_code
_entity_poly.pdbx_strand_id
1 'polypeptide(L)'
;MIVFAFVIYLTLEKKAELALHEKERKDLTEQLQKQVSVQNNEREQLITVIGVNEKKIEDLEALNASLNRQLMSLGSQRGSLQRQFDDLSKEYSTFRMRALYVLEQKKNDDDEYAKGEIEILEETIRQQKKTIDNLTNSHHMLQGELDSSSGHVRTLSAEISDLQRQLNIAIESHKRELSEQRREFELRLLSETNLNNKLLAQIDANSVSHNQEKENLLTTARQEREGLEEEIECLKRALDEEVKRRTEMEKIQIAMTAENVAVQLQKSSTDILPFSTSLNRASKENAVAADKNAKNDDNEEKCEEKSLEEVIYGESEELIITDIWNQSDNSITRQDVIRMITRQLEHARELLNESEAMNARLIEQTKLLKDEIRRMERDRERENHLANTEYLKDIIMKFIAPEKVTDERGHLIPVLTTMLKLNNDEVNLLSQVAEVDVMTNKTTTSTWRNYIWSALP
;
A
#
# COMPACT_ATOMS: atom_id res chain seq x y z
N MET A 1 -132.29 -0.98 -25.33
CA MET A 1 -131.18 0.00 -25.22
C MET A 1 -130.95 0.49 -23.80
N ILE A 2 -131.99 0.94 -23.07
CA ILE A 2 -131.85 1.58 -21.74
C ILE A 2 -131.16 0.66 -20.70
N VAL A 3 -131.53 -0.63 -20.63
CA VAL A 3 -130.88 -1.62 -19.73
C VAL A 3 -129.41 -1.86 -20.08
N PHE A 4 -129.07 -1.90 -21.38
CA PHE A 4 -127.69 -2.13 -21.85
C PHE A 4 -126.77 -0.94 -21.52
N ALA A 5 -127.28 0.30 -21.63
CA ALA A 5 -126.56 1.51 -21.21
C ALA A 5 -126.36 1.59 -19.69
N PHE A 6 -127.36 1.20 -18.88
CA PHE A 6 -127.26 1.13 -17.41
C PHE A 6 -126.26 0.06 -16.94
N VAL A 7 -126.27 -1.13 -17.57
CA VAL A 7 -125.29 -2.20 -17.29
C VAL A 7 -123.87 -1.74 -17.64
N ILE A 8 -123.65 -1.12 -18.80
CA ILE A 8 -122.33 -0.59 -19.17
C ILE A 8 -121.87 0.49 -18.18
N TYR A 9 -122.76 1.40 -17.76
CA TYR A 9 -122.46 2.44 -16.77
C TYR A 9 -122.04 1.85 -15.41
N LEU A 10 -122.84 0.93 -14.84
CA LEU A 10 -122.49 0.19 -13.61
C LEU A 10 -121.18 -0.59 -13.73
N THR A 11 -120.90 -1.15 -14.91
CA THR A 11 -119.68 -1.93 -15.17
C THR A 11 -118.45 -1.01 -15.24
N LEU A 12 -118.59 0.18 -15.84
CA LEU A 12 -117.54 1.21 -15.87
C LEU A 12 -117.29 1.82 -14.49
N GLU A 13 -118.35 2.11 -13.71
CA GLU A 13 -118.27 2.63 -12.35
C GLU A 13 -117.57 1.63 -11.42
N LYS A 14 -118.01 0.36 -11.40
CA LYS A 14 -117.31 -0.72 -10.67
C LYS A 14 -115.86 -0.90 -11.11
N LYS A 15 -115.56 -0.73 -12.40
CA LYS A 15 -114.19 -0.83 -12.92
C LYS A 15 -113.32 0.35 -12.45
N ALA A 16 -113.89 1.55 -12.35
CA ALA A 16 -113.22 2.71 -11.79
C ALA A 16 -112.97 2.55 -10.27
N GLU A 17 -113.95 2.05 -9.51
CA GLU A 17 -113.80 1.70 -8.09
C GLU A 17 -112.73 0.62 -7.88
N LEU A 18 -112.74 -0.45 -8.69
CA LEU A 18 -111.70 -1.49 -8.66
C LEU A 18 -110.32 -0.92 -8.96
N ALA A 19 -110.19 -0.03 -9.95
CA ALA A 19 -108.92 0.60 -10.28
C ALA A 19 -108.42 1.53 -9.16
N LEU A 20 -109.33 2.24 -8.49
CA LEU A 20 -109.02 3.08 -7.33
C LEU A 20 -108.56 2.23 -6.15
N HIS A 21 -109.28 1.16 -5.81
CA HIS A 21 -108.87 0.23 -4.77
C HIS A 21 -107.56 -0.51 -5.10
N GLU A 22 -107.31 -0.83 -6.37
CA GLU A 22 -106.03 -1.43 -6.77
C GLU A 22 -104.88 -0.44 -6.61
N LYS A 23 -105.10 0.85 -6.91
CA LYS A 23 -104.13 1.91 -6.67
C LYS A 23 -103.88 2.12 -5.17
N GLU A 24 -104.94 2.25 -4.37
CA GLU A 24 -104.84 2.36 -2.91
C GLU A 24 -104.11 1.17 -2.29
N ARG A 25 -104.39 -0.05 -2.77
CA ARG A 25 -103.66 -1.25 -2.35
C ARG A 25 -102.18 -1.17 -2.70
N LYS A 26 -101.84 -0.71 -3.92
CA LYS A 26 -100.44 -0.53 -4.34
C LYS A 26 -99.73 0.51 -3.45
N ASP A 27 -100.36 1.66 -3.24
CA ASP A 27 -99.82 2.75 -2.41
C ASP A 27 -99.62 2.28 -0.95
N LEU A 28 -100.58 1.54 -0.38
CA LEU A 28 -100.47 0.96 0.96
C LEU A 28 -99.38 -0.13 1.03
N THR A 29 -99.24 -0.98 0.01
CA THR A 29 -98.16 -1.98 -0.03
C THR A 29 -96.79 -1.33 -0.13
N GLU A 30 -96.66 -0.24 -0.89
CA GLU A 30 -95.41 0.50 -1.02
C GLU A 30 -95.05 1.24 0.28
N GLN A 31 -96.05 1.86 0.95
CA GLN A 31 -95.86 2.45 2.27
C GLN A 31 -95.46 1.41 3.32
N LEU A 32 -96.11 0.25 3.32
CA LEU A 32 -95.78 -0.85 4.24
C LEU A 32 -94.37 -1.39 3.96
N GLN A 33 -93.99 -1.57 2.69
CA GLN A 33 -92.65 -1.98 2.32
C GLN A 33 -91.58 -0.97 2.75
N LYS A 34 -91.86 0.33 2.59
CA LYS A 34 -90.98 1.40 3.06
C LYS A 34 -90.88 1.44 4.58
N GLN A 35 -91.98 1.22 5.30
CA GLN A 35 -91.97 1.15 6.76
C GLN A 35 -91.16 -0.07 7.24
N VAL A 36 -91.35 -1.23 6.61
CA VAL A 36 -90.58 -2.45 6.91
C VAL A 36 -89.09 -2.25 6.63
N SER A 37 -88.71 -1.56 5.54
CA SER A 37 -87.29 -1.31 5.26
C SER A 37 -86.65 -0.36 6.26
N VAL A 38 -87.36 0.69 6.70
CA VAL A 38 -86.89 1.59 7.77
C VAL A 38 -86.75 0.83 9.09
N GLN A 39 -87.76 0.05 9.49
CA GLN A 39 -87.70 -0.77 10.70
C GLN A 39 -86.58 -1.81 10.66
N ASN A 40 -86.31 -2.43 9.50
CA ASN A 40 -85.21 -3.36 9.34
C ASN A 40 -83.86 -2.66 9.48
N ASN A 41 -83.70 -1.47 8.90
CA ASN A 41 -82.47 -0.68 9.05
C ASN A 41 -82.26 -0.26 10.52
N GLU A 42 -83.30 0.20 11.22
CA GLU A 42 -83.23 0.54 12.65
C GLU A 42 -82.89 -0.69 13.51
N ARG A 43 -83.49 -1.84 13.20
CA ARG A 43 -83.18 -3.11 13.88
C ARG A 43 -81.73 -3.53 13.65
N GLU A 44 -81.23 -3.40 12.44
CA GLU A 44 -79.83 -3.70 12.12
C GLU A 44 -78.88 -2.77 12.87
N GLN A 45 -79.17 -1.46 12.91
CA GLN A 45 -78.43 -0.50 13.71
C GLN A 45 -78.43 -0.88 15.20
N LEU A 46 -79.58 -1.24 15.77
CA LEU A 46 -79.67 -1.67 17.17
C LEU A 46 -78.86 -2.94 17.44
N ILE A 47 -78.89 -3.92 16.53
CA ILE A 47 -78.07 -5.14 16.64
C ILE A 47 -76.58 -4.79 16.65
N THR A 48 -76.13 -3.88 15.76
CA THR A 48 -74.72 -3.46 15.75
C THR A 48 -74.32 -2.77 17.06
N VAL A 49 -75.17 -1.89 17.61
CA VAL A 49 -74.91 -1.19 18.87
C VAL A 49 -74.90 -2.16 20.06
N ILE A 50 -75.83 -3.12 20.10
CA ILE A 50 -75.86 -4.17 21.13
C ILE A 50 -74.57 -4.99 21.09
N GLY A 51 -74.14 -5.44 19.90
CA GLY A 51 -72.91 -6.22 19.76
C GLY A 51 -71.64 -5.46 20.16
N VAL A 52 -71.59 -4.14 19.92
CA VAL A 52 -70.49 -3.30 20.42
C VAL A 52 -70.53 -3.18 21.94
N ASN A 53 -71.72 -3.03 22.52
CA ASN A 53 -71.89 -2.94 23.97
C ASN A 53 -71.59 -4.26 24.69
N GLU A 54 -71.99 -5.40 24.12
CA GLU A 54 -71.66 -6.74 24.63
C GLU A 54 -70.15 -6.94 24.70
N LYS A 55 -69.42 -6.63 23.62
CA LYS A 55 -67.95 -6.66 23.62
C LYS A 55 -67.36 -5.75 24.70
N LYS A 56 -67.89 -4.54 24.85
CA LYS A 56 -67.43 -3.61 25.88
C LYS A 56 -67.68 -4.15 27.29
N ILE A 57 -68.80 -4.85 27.52
CA ILE A 57 -69.10 -5.51 28.80
C ILE A 57 -68.10 -6.63 29.05
N GLU A 58 -67.86 -7.50 28.06
CA GLU A 58 -66.87 -8.58 28.15
C GLU A 58 -65.46 -8.04 28.48
N ASP A 59 -65.04 -6.97 27.81
CA ASP A 59 -63.76 -6.31 28.06
C ASP A 59 -63.66 -5.75 29.50
N LEU A 60 -64.73 -5.11 29.98
CA LEU A 60 -64.81 -4.58 31.34
C LEU A 60 -64.82 -5.69 32.40
N GLU A 61 -65.53 -6.79 32.15
CA GLU A 61 -65.56 -7.96 33.03
C GLU A 61 -64.20 -8.64 33.10
N ALA A 62 -63.52 -8.80 31.96
CA ALA A 62 -62.17 -9.34 31.89
C ALA A 62 -61.17 -8.44 32.66
N LEU A 63 -61.28 -7.13 32.50
CA LEU A 63 -60.47 -6.16 33.24
C LEU A 63 -60.75 -6.22 34.75
N ASN A 64 -62.01 -6.30 35.15
CA ASN A 64 -62.41 -6.39 36.56
C ASN A 64 -61.94 -7.70 37.19
N ALA A 65 -62.04 -8.83 36.47
CA ALA A 65 -61.48 -10.10 36.90
C ALA A 65 -59.95 -10.03 37.06
N SER A 66 -59.25 -9.35 36.15
CA SER A 66 -57.80 -9.11 36.26
C SER A 66 -57.45 -8.26 37.49
N LEU A 67 -58.16 -7.14 37.69
CA LEU A 67 -57.95 -6.26 38.83
C LEU A 67 -58.24 -6.95 40.17
N ASN A 68 -59.29 -7.77 40.24
CA ASN A 68 -59.59 -8.57 41.42
C ASN A 68 -58.50 -9.60 41.72
N ARG A 69 -57.94 -10.28 40.70
CA ARG A 69 -56.79 -11.17 40.88
C ARG A 69 -55.57 -10.40 41.42
N GLN A 70 -55.31 -9.19 40.93
CA GLN A 70 -54.24 -8.34 41.43
C GLN A 70 -54.48 -7.91 42.88
N LEU A 71 -55.70 -7.49 43.23
CA LEU A 71 -56.07 -7.14 44.61
C LEU A 71 -55.91 -8.32 45.56
N MET A 72 -56.31 -9.53 45.16
CA MET A 72 -56.13 -10.74 45.96
C MET A 72 -54.64 -11.09 46.13
N SER A 73 -53.86 -10.95 45.06
CA SER A 73 -52.40 -11.14 45.10
C SER A 73 -51.73 -10.15 46.06
N LEU A 74 -51.99 -8.85 45.90
CA LEU A 74 -51.48 -7.79 46.79
C LEU A 74 -51.95 -7.98 48.24
N GLY A 75 -53.21 -8.40 48.44
CA GLY A 75 -53.75 -8.72 49.76
C GLY A 75 -53.01 -9.87 50.43
N SER A 76 -52.72 -10.93 49.66
CA SER A 76 -51.93 -12.08 50.13
C SER A 76 -50.47 -11.69 50.43
N GLN A 77 -49.86 -10.85 49.58
CA GLN A 77 -48.51 -10.34 49.77
C GLN A 77 -48.43 -9.46 51.02
N ARG A 78 -49.38 -8.54 51.21
CA ARG A 78 -49.48 -7.73 52.42
C ARG A 78 -49.67 -8.60 53.66
N GLY A 79 -50.51 -9.64 53.59
CA GLY A 79 -50.69 -10.60 54.68
C GLY A 79 -49.40 -11.37 55.03
N SER A 80 -48.63 -11.77 54.02
CA SER A 80 -47.33 -12.40 54.20
C SER A 80 -46.31 -11.45 54.82
N LEU A 81 -46.21 -10.22 54.30
CA LEU A 81 -45.31 -9.19 54.81
C LEU A 81 -45.66 -8.79 56.25
N GLN A 82 -46.94 -8.73 56.58
CA GLN A 82 -47.39 -8.47 57.95
C GLN A 82 -46.96 -9.58 58.90
N ARG A 83 -47.12 -10.86 58.52
CA ARG A 83 -46.65 -11.98 59.33
C ARG A 83 -45.14 -11.95 59.52
N GLN A 84 -44.39 -11.68 58.45
CA GLN A 84 -42.93 -11.51 58.52
C GLN A 84 -42.54 -10.35 59.44
N PHE A 85 -43.26 -9.23 59.39
CA PHE A 85 -43.04 -8.10 60.29
C PHE A 85 -43.34 -8.47 61.74
N ASP A 86 -44.43 -9.18 62.01
CA ASP A 86 -44.81 -9.60 63.36
C ASP A 86 -43.80 -10.62 63.92
N ASP A 87 -43.33 -11.55 63.10
CA ASP A 87 -42.31 -12.52 63.48
C ASP A 87 -40.96 -11.84 63.71
N LEU A 88 -40.53 -10.94 62.82
CA LEU A 88 -39.31 -10.13 63.01
C LEU A 88 -39.42 -9.22 64.24
N SER A 89 -40.60 -8.70 64.56
CA SER A 89 -40.84 -7.88 65.75
C SER A 89 -40.72 -8.72 67.02
N LYS A 90 -41.25 -9.96 67.02
CA LYS A 90 -41.04 -10.92 68.11
C LYS A 90 -39.56 -11.28 68.23
N GLU A 91 -38.90 -11.63 67.13
CA GLU A 91 -37.47 -11.92 67.12
C GLU A 91 -36.66 -10.74 67.66
N TYR A 92 -36.94 -9.52 67.22
CA TYR A 92 -36.32 -8.30 67.74
C TYR A 92 -36.57 -8.14 69.23
N SER A 93 -37.79 -8.37 69.73
CA SER A 93 -38.08 -8.29 71.15
C SER A 93 -37.28 -9.34 71.96
N THR A 94 -37.15 -10.56 71.44
CA THR A 94 -36.37 -11.62 72.08
C THR A 94 -34.88 -11.34 72.00
N PHE A 95 -34.37 -10.83 70.88
CA PHE A 95 -33.00 -10.40 70.71
C PHE A 95 -32.69 -9.24 71.65
N ARG A 96 -33.56 -8.23 71.73
CA ARG A 96 -33.43 -7.11 72.66
C ARG A 96 -33.41 -7.60 74.10
N MET A 97 -34.29 -8.53 74.47
CA MET A 97 -34.30 -9.11 75.81
C MET A 97 -33.02 -9.90 76.11
N ARG A 98 -32.53 -10.72 75.16
CA ARG A 98 -31.27 -11.45 75.28
C ARG A 98 -30.06 -10.51 75.32
N ALA A 99 -30.03 -9.48 74.48
CA ALA A 99 -28.97 -8.49 74.44
C ALA A 99 -28.95 -7.68 75.74
N LEU A 100 -30.11 -7.26 76.25
CA LEU A 100 -30.20 -6.63 77.56
C LEU A 100 -29.78 -7.57 78.68
N TYR A 101 -30.16 -8.85 78.62
CA TYR A 101 -29.74 -9.86 79.60
C TYR A 101 -28.22 -10.09 79.55
N VAL A 102 -27.63 -10.22 78.37
CA VAL A 102 -26.17 -10.37 78.18
C VAL A 102 -25.45 -9.10 78.59
N LEU A 103 -25.99 -7.91 78.31
CA LEU A 103 -25.42 -6.64 78.77
C LEU A 103 -25.56 -6.47 80.28
N GLU A 104 -26.65 -6.92 80.91
CA GLU A 104 -26.82 -6.94 82.37
C GLU A 104 -25.85 -7.95 82.99
N GLN A 105 -25.68 -9.12 82.38
CA GLN A 105 -24.72 -10.14 82.80
C GLN A 105 -23.27 -9.66 82.63
N LYS A 106 -22.92 -9.04 81.50
CA LYS A 106 -21.59 -8.46 81.26
C LYS A 106 -21.31 -7.19 82.05
N LYS A 107 -22.33 -6.39 82.36
CA LYS A 107 -22.20 -5.28 83.32
C LYS A 107 -21.87 -5.79 84.72
N ASN A 108 -22.36 -6.99 85.07
CA ASN A 108 -22.06 -7.63 86.34
C ASN A 108 -20.72 -8.40 86.31
N ASP A 109 -20.22 -8.81 85.14
CA ASP A 109 -19.04 -9.69 84.99
C ASP A 109 -17.80 -9.08 84.27
N ASP A 110 -17.86 -7.96 83.51
CA ASP A 110 -16.95 -7.77 82.35
C ASP A 110 -16.47 -6.32 82.02
N ASP A 111 -16.02 -5.49 82.98
CA ASP A 111 -15.43 -4.17 82.68
C ASP A 111 -13.98 -4.24 82.11
N GLU A 112 -13.26 -5.37 82.28
CA GLU A 112 -11.85 -5.51 81.86
C GLU A 112 -11.67 -6.31 80.55
N TYR A 113 -12.41 -7.40 80.33
CA TYR A 113 -12.20 -8.29 79.17
C TYR A 113 -12.68 -7.68 77.85
N ALA A 114 -13.80 -6.97 77.84
CA ALA A 114 -14.32 -6.31 76.64
C ALA A 114 -13.40 -5.18 76.13
N LYS A 115 -12.66 -4.54 77.04
CA LYS A 115 -11.70 -3.48 76.70
C LYS A 115 -10.50 -4.02 75.93
N GLY A 116 -10.00 -5.20 76.30
CA GLY A 116 -8.87 -5.84 75.61
C GLY A 116 -9.22 -6.34 74.20
N GLU A 117 -10.42 -6.85 73.98
CA GLU A 117 -10.86 -7.28 72.64
C GLU A 117 -11.02 -6.10 71.68
N ILE A 118 -11.55 -4.97 72.17
CA ILE A 118 -11.62 -3.71 71.41
C ILE A 118 -10.22 -3.21 71.06
N GLU A 119 -9.27 -3.26 71.99
CA GLU A 119 -7.88 -2.81 71.76
C GLU A 119 -7.17 -3.64 70.66
N ILE A 120 -7.41 -4.95 70.61
CA ILE A 120 -6.85 -5.84 69.55
C ILE A 120 -7.46 -5.53 68.18
N LEU A 121 -8.77 -5.27 68.13
CA LEU A 121 -9.45 -4.90 66.88
C LEU A 121 -9.01 -3.51 66.39
N GLU A 122 -8.84 -2.54 67.30
CA GLU A 122 -8.30 -1.23 66.97
C GLU A 122 -6.87 -1.32 66.43
N GLU A 123 -6.04 -2.17 67.02
CA GLU A 123 -4.68 -2.43 66.52
C GLU A 123 -4.70 -3.08 65.13
N THR A 124 -5.60 -4.02 64.90
CA THR A 124 -5.77 -4.67 63.57
C THR A 124 -6.20 -3.64 62.51
N ILE A 125 -7.13 -2.76 62.84
CA ILE A 125 -7.57 -1.67 61.95
C ILE A 125 -6.40 -0.71 61.68
N ARG A 126 -5.58 -0.39 62.70
CA ARG A 126 -4.39 0.46 62.55
C ARG A 126 -3.39 -0.16 61.57
N GLN A 127 -3.14 -1.46 61.69
CA GLN A 127 -2.26 -2.20 60.80
C GLN A 127 -2.80 -2.24 59.37
N GLN A 128 -4.09 -2.56 59.20
CA GLN A 128 -4.74 -2.56 57.89
C GLN A 128 -4.67 -1.18 57.23
N LYS A 129 -4.93 -0.10 57.99
CA LYS A 129 -4.81 1.27 57.46
C LYS A 129 -3.39 1.57 56.98
N LYS A 130 -2.37 1.18 57.75
CA LYS A 130 -0.97 1.32 57.34
C LYS A 130 -0.66 0.52 56.06
N THR A 131 -1.21 -0.68 55.90
CA THR A 131 -1.05 -1.45 54.66
C THR A 131 -1.71 -0.78 53.47
N ILE A 132 -2.91 -0.20 53.66
CA ILE A 132 -3.62 0.56 52.61
C ILE A 132 -2.82 1.80 52.21
N ASP A 133 -2.28 2.55 53.17
CA ASP A 133 -1.46 3.73 52.89
C ASP A 133 -0.19 3.36 52.10
N ASN A 134 0.47 2.26 52.47
CA ASN A 134 1.64 1.75 51.74
C ASN A 134 1.30 1.32 50.30
N LEU A 135 0.19 0.59 50.11
CA LEU A 135 -0.27 0.18 48.79
C LEU A 135 -0.67 1.39 47.93
N THR A 136 -1.32 2.38 48.54
CA THR A 136 -1.71 3.62 47.85
C THR A 136 -0.48 4.40 47.37
N ASN A 137 0.54 4.52 48.22
CA ASN A 137 1.81 5.15 47.85
C ASN A 137 2.52 4.37 46.73
N SER A 138 2.57 3.04 46.82
CA SER A 138 3.16 2.19 45.77
C SER A 138 2.41 2.34 44.44
N HIS A 139 1.07 2.40 44.48
CA HIS A 139 0.25 2.60 43.30
C HIS A 139 0.52 3.97 42.67
N HIS A 140 0.63 5.03 43.48
CA HIS A 140 0.95 6.36 42.98
C HIS A 140 2.33 6.43 42.31
N MET A 141 3.33 5.74 42.86
CA MET A 141 4.67 5.66 42.25
C MET A 141 4.65 4.91 40.91
N LEU A 142 4.02 3.74 40.87
CA LEU A 142 3.88 2.98 39.62
C LEU A 142 3.07 3.75 38.57
N GLN A 143 2.07 4.52 38.98
CA GLN A 143 1.33 5.40 38.08
C GLN A 143 2.23 6.51 37.51
N GLY A 144 3.08 7.13 38.32
CA GLY A 144 4.05 8.12 37.86
C GLY A 144 5.09 7.56 36.89
N GLU A 145 5.57 6.34 37.13
CA GLU A 145 6.45 5.61 36.21
C GLU A 145 5.76 5.27 34.89
N LEU A 146 4.49 4.83 34.95
CA LEU A 146 3.68 4.56 33.77
C LEU A 146 3.45 5.83 32.94
N ASP A 147 3.12 6.95 33.58
CA ASP A 147 2.91 8.23 32.91
C ASP A 147 4.21 8.75 32.28
N SER A 148 5.34 8.58 32.97
CA SER A 148 6.66 8.92 32.47
C SER A 148 7.03 8.06 31.26
N SER A 149 6.88 6.74 31.35
CA SER A 149 7.14 5.80 30.26
C SER A 149 6.23 6.08 29.05
N SER A 150 4.95 6.32 29.29
CA SER A 150 3.98 6.77 28.26
C SER A 150 4.43 8.07 27.59
N GLY A 151 5.00 9.01 28.35
CA GLY A 151 5.62 10.22 27.84
C GLY A 151 6.78 9.92 26.87
N HIS A 152 7.70 9.04 27.26
CA HIS A 152 8.83 8.64 26.41
C HIS A 152 8.38 7.93 25.12
N VAL A 153 7.36 7.08 25.19
CA VAL A 153 6.78 6.43 24.00
C VAL A 153 6.19 7.48 23.05
N ARG A 154 5.51 8.51 23.59
CA ARG A 154 4.97 9.61 22.78
C ARG A 154 6.07 10.44 22.11
N THR A 155 7.16 10.76 22.81
CA THR A 155 8.29 11.51 22.22
C THR A 155 8.98 10.70 21.13
N LEU A 156 9.29 9.43 21.38
CA LEU A 156 9.88 8.55 20.36
C LEU A 156 8.97 8.38 19.15
N SER A 157 7.66 8.25 19.36
CA SER A 157 6.70 8.19 18.25
C SER A 157 6.66 9.47 17.41
N ALA A 158 6.81 10.63 18.04
CA ALA A 158 6.91 11.92 17.34
C ALA A 158 8.22 12.00 16.53
N GLU A 159 9.34 11.60 17.11
CA GLU A 159 10.64 11.55 16.42
C GLU A 159 10.62 10.62 15.22
N ILE A 160 10.03 9.42 15.34
CA ILE A 160 9.84 8.48 14.23
C ILE A 160 9.01 9.13 13.12
N SER A 161 7.93 9.81 13.47
CA SER A 161 7.05 10.47 12.50
C SER A 161 7.78 11.61 11.77
N ASP A 162 8.61 12.38 12.48
CA ASP A 162 9.42 13.44 11.89
C ASP A 162 10.53 12.90 10.98
N LEU A 163 11.21 11.81 11.37
CA LEU A 163 12.20 11.15 10.52
C LEU A 163 11.56 10.56 9.25
N GLN A 164 10.38 9.95 9.37
CA GLN A 164 9.61 9.47 8.22
C GLN A 164 9.23 10.62 7.27
N ARG A 165 8.80 11.78 7.82
CA ARG A 165 8.52 12.98 7.03
C ARG A 165 9.77 13.50 6.31
N GLN A 166 10.91 13.57 7.00
CA GLN A 166 12.17 14.01 6.40
C GLN A 166 12.62 13.06 5.27
N LEU A 167 12.52 11.75 5.49
CA LEU A 167 12.81 10.74 4.47
C LEU A 167 11.93 10.92 3.23
N ASN A 168 10.62 11.10 3.42
CA ASN A 168 9.69 11.32 2.30
C ASN A 168 10.02 12.60 1.51
N ILE A 169 10.37 13.69 2.20
CA ILE A 169 10.79 14.94 1.55
C ILE A 169 12.05 14.71 0.71
N ALA A 170 13.04 13.99 1.25
CA ALA A 170 14.29 13.68 0.55
C ALA A 170 14.07 12.77 -0.67
N ILE A 171 13.18 11.77 -0.56
CA ILE A 171 12.79 10.90 -1.68
C ILE A 171 12.14 11.73 -2.80
N GLU A 172 11.18 12.59 -2.45
CA GLU A 172 10.49 13.42 -3.44
C GLU A 172 11.42 14.48 -4.07
N SER A 173 12.36 15.05 -3.32
CA SER A 173 13.36 15.94 -3.90
C SER A 173 14.29 15.22 -4.88
N HIS A 174 14.79 14.04 -4.52
CA HIS A 174 15.66 13.26 -5.40
C HIS A 174 14.93 12.78 -6.66
N LYS A 175 13.66 12.36 -6.52
CA LYS A 175 12.81 11.99 -7.65
C LYS A 175 12.59 13.17 -8.60
N ARG A 176 12.36 14.38 -8.05
CA ARG A 176 12.22 15.60 -8.84
C ARG A 176 13.50 15.90 -9.61
N GLU A 177 14.66 15.84 -8.95
CA GLU A 177 15.95 16.11 -9.59
C GLU A 177 16.26 15.13 -10.73
N LEU A 178 16.03 13.83 -10.54
CA LEU A 178 16.15 12.83 -11.61
C LEU A 178 15.19 13.12 -12.79
N SER A 179 13.97 13.56 -12.50
CA SER A 179 13.00 13.92 -13.55
C SER A 179 13.42 15.17 -14.33
N GLU A 180 14.01 16.16 -13.64
CA GLU A 180 14.53 17.37 -14.26
C GLU A 180 15.75 17.08 -15.13
N GLN A 181 16.69 16.26 -14.65
CA GLN A 181 17.84 15.81 -15.45
C GLN A 181 17.40 15.06 -16.70
N ARG A 182 16.43 14.14 -16.59
CA ARG A 182 15.86 13.43 -17.75
C ARG A 182 15.29 14.41 -18.78
N ARG A 183 14.51 15.40 -18.33
CA ARG A 183 13.94 16.44 -19.19
C ARG A 183 15.02 17.27 -19.87
N GLU A 184 16.11 17.59 -19.17
CA GLU A 184 17.24 18.32 -19.75
C GLU A 184 17.96 17.53 -20.84
N PHE A 185 18.21 16.24 -20.63
CA PHE A 185 18.78 15.37 -21.65
C PHE A 185 17.88 15.26 -22.88
N GLU A 186 16.57 15.12 -22.69
CA GLU A 186 15.61 15.08 -23.79
C GLU A 186 15.61 16.39 -24.59
N LEU A 187 15.66 17.55 -23.92
CA LEU A 187 15.76 18.84 -24.59
C LEU A 187 17.10 19.00 -25.34
N ARG A 188 18.21 18.53 -24.78
CA ARG A 188 19.52 18.54 -25.47
C ARG A 188 19.48 17.68 -26.72
N LEU A 189 18.96 16.45 -26.62
CA LEU A 189 18.80 15.54 -27.75
C LEU A 189 17.91 16.15 -28.85
N LEU A 190 16.79 16.77 -28.48
CA LEU A 190 15.93 17.50 -29.42
C LEU A 190 16.65 18.69 -30.09
N SER A 191 17.52 19.39 -29.36
CA SER A 191 18.30 20.49 -29.95
C SER A 191 19.37 20.00 -30.93
N GLU A 192 20.07 18.90 -30.61
CA GLU A 192 21.07 18.31 -31.50
C GLU A 192 20.45 17.69 -32.75
N THR A 193 19.35 16.95 -32.61
CA THR A 193 18.61 16.39 -33.76
C THR A 193 18.12 17.51 -34.69
N ASN A 194 17.65 18.63 -34.14
CA ASN A 194 17.29 19.81 -34.94
C ASN A 194 18.49 20.43 -35.66
N LEU A 195 19.67 20.49 -35.02
CA LEU A 195 20.89 21.00 -35.65
C LEU A 195 21.37 20.07 -36.77
N ASN A 196 21.40 18.76 -36.52
CA ASN A 196 21.77 17.76 -37.51
C ASN A 196 20.83 17.78 -38.72
N ASN A 197 19.51 17.91 -38.50
CA ASN A 197 18.54 18.06 -39.59
C ASN A 197 18.80 19.34 -40.41
N LYS A 198 19.14 20.46 -39.77
CA LYS A 198 19.50 21.70 -40.47
C LYS A 198 20.78 21.54 -41.28
N LEU A 199 21.80 20.90 -40.72
CA LEU A 199 23.07 20.65 -41.40
C LEU A 199 22.88 19.70 -42.59
N LEU A 200 22.11 18.64 -42.43
CA LEU A 200 21.77 17.71 -43.51
C LEU A 200 21.05 18.42 -44.65
N ALA A 201 20.03 19.23 -44.33
CA ALA A 201 19.33 20.04 -45.32
C ALA A 201 20.27 21.05 -46.03
N GLN A 202 21.27 21.59 -45.33
CA GLN A 202 22.28 22.47 -45.92
C GLN A 202 23.23 21.70 -46.86
N ILE A 203 23.67 20.50 -46.47
CA ILE A 203 24.48 19.62 -47.32
C ILE A 203 23.71 19.27 -48.60
N ASP A 204 22.45 18.89 -48.47
CA ASP A 204 21.58 18.56 -49.61
C ASP A 204 21.42 19.77 -50.54
N ALA A 205 21.12 20.96 -50.00
CA ALA A 205 21.01 22.19 -50.78
C ALA A 205 22.31 22.54 -51.53
N ASN A 206 23.47 22.43 -50.85
CA ASN A 206 24.77 22.66 -51.48
C ASN A 206 25.07 21.63 -52.57
N SER A 207 24.75 20.35 -52.35
CA SER A 207 24.95 19.29 -53.32
C SER A 207 24.12 19.51 -54.60
N VAL A 208 22.86 19.95 -54.43
CA VAL A 208 21.97 20.30 -55.55
C VAL A 208 22.52 21.51 -56.30
N SER A 209 22.95 22.57 -55.60
CA SER A 209 23.54 23.76 -56.23
C SER A 209 24.81 23.41 -57.02
N HIS A 210 25.70 22.61 -56.45
CA HIS A 210 26.92 22.19 -57.13
C HIS A 210 26.63 21.30 -58.35
N ASN A 211 25.67 20.38 -58.25
CA ASN A 211 25.24 19.57 -59.39
C ASN A 211 24.63 20.43 -60.50
N GLN A 212 23.84 21.44 -60.15
CA GLN A 212 23.29 22.38 -61.13
C GLN A 212 24.39 23.18 -61.83
N GLU A 213 25.39 23.67 -61.09
CA GLU A 213 26.54 24.37 -61.67
C GLU A 213 27.35 23.48 -62.61
N LYS A 214 27.61 22.23 -62.19
CA LYS A 214 28.28 21.22 -63.02
C LYS A 214 27.52 20.96 -64.31
N GLU A 215 26.20 20.80 -64.24
CA GLU A 215 25.36 20.59 -65.43
C GLU A 215 25.42 21.81 -66.36
N ASN A 216 25.35 23.02 -65.82
CA ASN A 216 25.49 24.25 -66.59
C ASN A 216 26.85 24.29 -67.32
N LEU A 217 27.96 24.02 -66.62
CA LEU A 217 29.30 23.97 -67.23
C LEU A 217 29.40 22.91 -68.33
N LEU A 218 28.82 21.73 -68.12
CA LEU A 218 28.77 20.68 -69.14
C LEU A 218 27.97 21.12 -70.37
N THR A 219 26.84 21.82 -70.18
CA THR A 219 26.05 22.35 -71.29
C THR A 219 26.81 23.44 -72.06
N THR A 220 27.50 24.35 -71.39
CA THR A 220 28.33 25.39 -72.04
C THR A 220 29.48 24.76 -72.81
N ALA A 221 30.24 23.83 -72.21
CA ALA A 221 31.33 23.14 -72.89
C ALA A 221 30.84 22.32 -74.10
N ARG A 222 29.62 21.76 -74.03
CA ARG A 222 29.00 21.07 -75.15
C ARG A 222 28.66 22.03 -76.29
N GLN A 223 28.10 23.19 -76.00
CA GLN A 223 27.80 24.24 -76.99
C GLN A 223 29.08 24.78 -77.65
N GLU A 224 30.14 25.02 -76.87
CA GLU A 224 31.44 25.44 -77.42
C GLU A 224 32.04 24.38 -78.35
N ARG A 225 31.96 23.10 -77.98
CA ARG A 225 32.40 21.99 -78.84
C ARG A 225 31.61 21.91 -80.15
N GLU A 226 30.29 22.09 -80.07
CA GLU A 226 29.42 22.09 -81.25
C GLU A 226 29.78 23.27 -82.18
N GLY A 227 29.98 24.47 -81.64
CA GLY A 227 30.43 25.63 -82.42
C GLY A 227 31.80 25.45 -83.07
N LEU A 228 32.77 24.85 -82.35
CA LEU A 228 34.08 24.52 -82.93
C LEU A 228 33.98 23.43 -84.01
N GLU A 229 33.10 22.46 -83.84
CA GLU A 229 32.85 21.41 -84.83
C GLU A 229 32.23 21.99 -86.11
N GLU A 230 31.27 22.91 -85.98
CA GLU A 230 30.71 23.68 -87.09
C GLU A 230 31.76 24.53 -87.81
N GLU A 231 32.67 25.19 -87.07
CA GLU A 231 33.78 25.97 -87.64
C GLU A 231 34.76 25.07 -88.41
N ILE A 232 35.15 23.93 -87.83
CA ILE A 232 35.99 22.93 -88.51
C ILE A 232 35.31 22.45 -89.79
N GLU A 233 34.00 22.20 -89.77
CA GLU A 233 33.25 21.78 -90.95
C GLU A 233 33.16 22.88 -92.02
N CYS A 234 33.01 24.15 -91.64
CA CYS A 234 33.12 25.28 -92.56
C CYS A 234 34.51 25.38 -93.18
N LEU A 235 35.57 25.27 -92.37
CA LEU A 235 36.96 25.34 -92.84
C LEU A 235 37.32 24.16 -93.74
N LYS A 236 36.84 22.95 -93.44
CA LYS A 236 36.99 21.79 -94.33
C LYS A 236 36.33 22.04 -95.70
N ARG A 237 35.10 22.54 -95.72
CA ARG A 237 34.41 22.90 -96.98
C ARG A 237 35.19 23.95 -97.78
N ALA A 238 35.67 25.01 -97.12
CA ALA A 238 36.48 26.04 -97.78
C ALA A 238 37.83 25.49 -98.31
N LEU A 239 38.48 24.60 -97.56
CA LEU A 239 39.70 23.93 -98.01
C LEU A 239 39.42 23.05 -99.23
N ASP A 240 38.35 22.27 -99.22
CA ASP A 240 37.94 21.42 -100.35
C ASP A 240 37.62 22.26 -101.60
N GLU A 241 36.99 23.43 -101.43
CA GLU A 241 36.75 24.39 -102.52
C GLU A 241 38.05 24.95 -103.09
N GLU A 242 39.03 25.35 -102.26
CA GLU A 242 40.32 25.84 -102.75
C GLU A 242 41.15 24.72 -103.40
N VAL A 243 41.09 23.49 -102.88
CA VAL A 243 41.71 22.32 -103.53
C VAL A 243 41.08 22.10 -104.91
N LYS A 244 39.74 22.12 -105.04
CA LYS A 244 39.07 22.06 -106.36
C LYS A 244 39.57 23.16 -107.29
N ARG A 245 39.58 24.41 -106.81
CA ARG A 245 40.06 25.57 -107.57
C ARG A 245 41.52 25.42 -108.02
N ARG A 246 42.39 24.88 -107.17
CA ARG A 246 43.80 24.56 -107.52
C ARG A 246 43.89 23.45 -108.54
N THR A 247 43.14 22.36 -108.40
CA THR A 247 43.17 21.27 -109.41
C THR A 247 42.64 21.72 -110.77
N GLU A 248 41.66 22.62 -110.80
CA GLU A 248 41.20 23.25 -112.05
C GLU A 248 42.28 24.13 -112.66
N MET A 249 42.96 24.95 -111.85
CA MET A 249 44.09 25.77 -112.30
C MET A 249 45.28 24.93 -112.77
N GLU A 250 45.57 23.82 -112.10
CA GLU A 250 46.59 22.84 -112.49
C GLU A 250 46.21 22.13 -113.80
N LYS A 251 44.94 21.76 -114.00
CA LYS A 251 44.45 21.23 -115.29
C LYS A 251 44.64 22.24 -116.42
N ILE A 252 44.37 23.53 -116.16
CA ILE A 252 44.64 24.62 -117.12
C ILE A 252 46.14 24.77 -117.38
N GLN A 253 46.99 24.67 -116.35
CA GLN A 253 48.44 24.76 -116.46
C GLN A 253 49.06 23.55 -117.19
N ILE A 254 48.57 22.32 -116.94
CA ILE A 254 48.98 21.10 -117.65
C ILE A 254 48.54 21.17 -119.11
N ALA A 255 47.34 21.70 -119.40
CA ALA A 255 46.93 21.99 -120.78
C ALA A 255 47.83 23.03 -121.47
N MET A 256 48.43 23.97 -120.73
CA MET A 256 49.41 24.94 -121.26
C MET A 256 50.86 24.41 -121.33
N THR A 257 51.22 23.36 -120.57
CA THR A 257 52.60 22.84 -120.48
C THR A 257 52.81 21.50 -121.19
N ALA A 258 51.75 20.85 -121.68
CA ALA A 258 51.81 19.61 -122.48
C ALA A 258 52.41 19.77 -123.90
N GLU A 259 53.00 20.91 -124.25
CA GLU A 259 53.67 21.14 -125.54
C GLU A 259 55.21 21.13 -125.48
N ASN A 260 55.87 20.81 -124.35
CA ASN A 260 57.35 20.66 -124.32
C ASN A 260 57.88 19.58 -123.36
N VAL A 261 58.93 18.89 -123.81
CA VAL A 261 59.35 17.53 -123.42
C VAL A 261 60.62 17.49 -122.52
N ALA A 262 60.60 16.53 -121.58
CA ALA A 262 61.68 15.67 -121.01
C ALA A 262 62.75 16.13 -119.98
N VAL A 263 63.18 15.10 -119.21
CA VAL A 263 64.46 14.87 -118.46
C VAL A 263 64.41 15.29 -116.96
N GLN A 264 64.88 14.58 -115.92
CA GLN A 264 65.40 13.22 -115.63
C GLN A 264 65.75 13.15 -114.11
N LEU A 265 65.26 12.13 -113.40
CA LEU A 265 65.95 11.27 -112.40
C LEU A 265 66.86 11.87 -111.28
N GLN A 266 66.56 11.57 -110.00
CA GLN A 266 67.44 10.76 -109.11
C GLN A 266 66.81 10.45 -107.73
N LYS A 267 67.20 9.28 -107.19
CA LYS A 267 66.77 8.61 -105.94
C LYS A 267 67.76 8.87 -104.79
N SER A 268 67.28 8.79 -103.54
CA SER A 268 67.81 7.91 -102.47
C SER A 268 66.74 7.81 -101.35
N SER A 269 66.26 6.59 -101.00
CA SER A 269 66.70 5.67 -99.91
C SER A 269 66.22 6.16 -98.52
N THR A 270 65.49 5.43 -97.65
CA THR A 270 65.44 3.99 -97.32
C THR A 270 64.14 3.67 -96.53
N ASP A 271 63.54 2.50 -96.83
CA ASP A 271 62.80 1.48 -96.03
C ASP A 271 62.37 1.81 -94.57
N ILE A 272 61.23 1.34 -94.01
CA ILE A 272 60.72 -0.04 -93.89
C ILE A 272 59.18 -0.02 -93.60
N LEU A 273 58.44 -0.93 -94.24
CA LEU A 273 57.04 -1.40 -94.03
C LEU A 273 56.84 -2.18 -92.67
N PRO A 274 55.66 -2.69 -92.23
CA PRO A 274 54.25 -2.52 -92.65
C PRO A 274 53.19 -2.51 -91.50
N PHE A 275 51.88 -2.45 -91.88
CA PHE A 275 50.70 -3.13 -91.25
C PHE A 275 50.32 -2.80 -89.78
N SER A 276 49.08 -2.71 -89.29
CA SER A 276 47.71 -2.47 -89.78
C SER A 276 46.81 -2.42 -88.52
N THR A 277 45.70 -1.70 -88.59
CA THR A 277 44.40 -2.08 -87.97
C THR A 277 44.24 -2.01 -86.44
N SER A 278 43.69 -0.87 -86.00
CA SER A 278 42.57 -0.67 -85.06
C SER A 278 42.41 -1.57 -83.81
N LEU A 279 42.28 -0.95 -82.62
CA LEU A 279 41.01 -0.78 -81.89
C LEU A 279 41.18 -0.03 -80.54
N ASN A 280 40.33 0.97 -80.32
CA ASN A 280 39.68 1.40 -79.06
C ASN A 280 40.46 1.68 -77.73
N ARG A 281 40.18 2.89 -77.22
CA ARG A 281 39.61 3.24 -75.89
C ARG A 281 40.55 3.76 -74.79
N ALA A 282 40.18 4.98 -74.37
CA ALA A 282 40.30 5.67 -73.07
C ALA A 282 41.67 6.24 -72.65
N SER A 283 41.76 7.58 -72.74
CA SER A 283 42.69 8.40 -71.94
C SER A 283 41.95 8.99 -70.73
N LYS A 284 42.37 8.59 -69.53
CA LYS A 284 42.34 9.39 -68.32
C LYS A 284 43.74 9.97 -68.16
N GLU A 285 43.83 11.28 -68.02
CA GLU A 285 45.05 11.98 -67.64
C GLU A 285 44.86 12.49 -66.21
N ASN A 286 45.85 12.26 -65.34
CA ASN A 286 46.20 13.20 -64.28
C ASN A 286 47.53 12.85 -63.60
N ALA A 287 48.21 13.94 -63.22
CA ALA A 287 49.24 14.09 -62.21
C ALA A 287 50.71 13.93 -62.66
N VAL A 288 51.35 15.08 -62.84
CA VAL A 288 52.79 15.28 -62.67
C VAL A 288 53.02 15.90 -61.29
N ALA A 289 53.97 15.32 -60.58
CA ALA A 289 54.42 15.66 -59.24
C ALA A 289 55.35 16.88 -59.20
N ALA A 290 55.39 17.55 -58.04
CA ALA A 290 56.57 18.27 -57.56
C ALA A 290 56.72 18.08 -56.05
N ASP A 291 57.89 17.60 -55.69
CA ASP A 291 58.41 17.07 -54.43
C ASP A 291 58.92 18.17 -53.48
N LYS A 292 58.79 17.98 -52.15
CA LYS A 292 59.78 18.37 -51.12
C LYS A 292 59.63 17.54 -49.82
N ASN A 293 60.54 16.59 -49.62
CA ASN A 293 61.34 16.26 -48.42
C ASN A 293 60.88 16.74 -47.01
N ALA A 294 60.78 15.82 -46.04
CA ALA A 294 61.75 15.61 -44.93
C ALA A 294 61.16 14.95 -43.66
N LYS A 295 61.61 13.71 -43.37
CA LYS A 295 62.11 13.11 -42.10
C LYS A 295 61.37 13.21 -40.73
N ASN A 296 61.48 12.06 -40.02
CA ASN A 296 61.24 11.72 -38.59
C ASN A 296 59.82 11.17 -38.33
N ASP A 297 59.61 9.89 -38.04
CA ASP A 297 59.90 9.10 -36.81
C ASP A 297 59.07 9.53 -35.59
N ASP A 298 58.55 8.52 -34.89
CA ASP A 298 57.73 8.49 -33.65
C ASP A 298 56.21 8.74 -33.69
N ASN A 299 55.48 7.65 -33.40
CA ASN A 299 54.26 7.52 -32.59
C ASN A 299 53.21 8.65 -32.60
N GLU A 300 52.08 8.41 -33.26
CA GLU A 300 50.81 8.95 -32.78
C GLU A 300 49.67 7.97 -33.05
N GLU A 301 49.41 7.18 -32.01
CA GLU A 301 48.19 6.44 -31.76
C GLU A 301 47.00 7.38 -32.01
N LYS A 302 46.30 7.18 -33.12
CA LYS A 302 45.08 7.91 -33.42
C LYS A 302 44.01 7.45 -32.43
N CYS A 303 43.97 8.14 -31.30
CA CYS A 303 42.95 8.03 -30.27
C CYS A 303 41.63 8.53 -30.87
N GLU A 304 40.86 7.61 -31.44
CA GLU A 304 39.44 7.84 -31.69
C GLU A 304 38.76 7.77 -30.32
N GLU A 305 38.48 8.95 -29.75
CA GLU A 305 37.75 9.12 -28.49
C GLU A 305 36.36 8.49 -28.64
N LYS A 306 36.23 7.29 -28.08
CA LYS A 306 34.94 6.63 -27.84
C LYS A 306 34.15 7.49 -26.86
N SER A 307 32.87 7.72 -27.15
CA SER A 307 32.01 8.54 -26.30
C SER A 307 31.95 7.94 -24.88
N LEU A 308 31.93 8.77 -23.84
CA LEU A 308 31.86 8.31 -22.44
C LEU A 308 30.66 7.38 -22.21
N GLU A 309 29.57 7.60 -22.96
CA GLU A 309 28.37 6.77 -22.96
C GLU A 309 28.62 5.37 -23.56
N GLU A 310 29.48 5.26 -24.59
CA GLU A 310 29.90 4.00 -25.23
C GLU A 310 30.83 3.19 -24.31
N VAL A 311 31.62 3.88 -23.48
CA VAL A 311 32.53 3.27 -22.50
C VAL A 311 31.82 2.84 -21.21
N ILE A 312 30.78 3.56 -20.79
CA ILE A 312 30.06 3.29 -19.54
C ILE A 312 28.90 2.31 -19.74
N TYR A 313 28.21 2.34 -20.89
CA TYR A 313 27.01 1.52 -21.12
C TYR A 313 27.15 0.45 -22.21
N GLY A 314 28.22 0.49 -23.03
CA GLY A 314 28.30 -0.33 -24.24
C GLY A 314 27.17 -0.01 -25.24
N GLU A 315 27.31 -0.40 -26.51
CA GLU A 315 26.21 -0.29 -27.48
C GLU A 315 24.94 -0.93 -26.92
N SER A 316 24.01 -0.08 -26.49
CA SER A 316 22.69 -0.47 -25.99
C SER A 316 21.80 -0.81 -27.17
N GLU A 317 22.14 -1.88 -27.88
CA GLU A 317 21.23 -2.56 -28.78
C GLU A 317 20.76 -3.83 -28.08
N GLU A 318 19.60 -3.74 -27.43
CA GLU A 318 18.69 -4.88 -27.28
C GLU A 318 18.20 -5.32 -28.68
N LEU A 319 19.12 -5.76 -29.53
CA LEU A 319 18.80 -6.61 -30.66
C LEU A 319 18.65 -8.02 -30.11
N ILE A 320 17.39 -8.39 -29.89
CA ILE A 320 17.00 -9.75 -29.53
C ILE A 320 17.60 -10.67 -30.60
N ILE A 321 18.37 -11.67 -30.16
CA ILE A 321 19.07 -12.67 -31.00
C ILE A 321 18.16 -13.32 -32.07
N THR A 322 16.84 -13.26 -31.90
CA THR A 322 15.83 -13.67 -32.89
C THR A 322 15.83 -12.85 -34.18
N ASP A 323 16.24 -11.58 -34.17
CA ASP A 323 16.08 -10.69 -35.33
C ASP A 323 17.23 -10.80 -36.35
N ILE A 324 18.35 -11.43 -35.96
CA ILE A 324 19.53 -11.63 -36.83
C ILE A 324 19.34 -12.81 -37.80
N TRP A 325 18.57 -13.83 -37.42
CA TRP A 325 18.34 -15.00 -38.28
C TRP A 325 17.37 -14.73 -39.44
N ASN A 326 16.63 -13.60 -39.39
CA ASN A 326 15.62 -13.25 -40.39
C ASN A 326 16.07 -12.19 -41.40
N GLN A 327 17.30 -11.65 -41.31
CA GLN A 327 17.83 -10.70 -42.29
C GLN A 327 18.78 -11.39 -43.26
N SER A 328 18.25 -11.74 -44.44
CA SER A 328 19.05 -11.91 -45.66
C SER A 328 19.57 -10.53 -46.07
N ASP A 329 20.86 -10.43 -46.33
CA ASP A 329 21.53 -9.29 -46.98
C ASP A 329 21.87 -8.08 -46.09
N ASN A 330 22.82 -8.29 -45.18
CA ASN A 330 23.92 -7.34 -45.03
C ASN A 330 25.18 -8.06 -44.54
N SER A 331 26.35 -7.53 -44.89
CA SER A 331 27.68 -8.14 -44.74
C SER A 331 28.16 -8.25 -43.29
N ILE A 332 27.39 -8.86 -42.40
CA ILE A 332 27.82 -9.20 -41.05
C ILE A 332 28.75 -10.42 -41.18
N THR A 333 30.05 -10.21 -41.00
CA THR A 333 31.02 -11.30 -41.06
C THR A 333 30.76 -12.21 -39.85
N ARG A 334 30.91 -13.53 -39.99
CA ARG A 334 30.80 -14.46 -38.84
C ARG A 334 31.61 -14.01 -37.61
N GLN A 335 32.72 -13.31 -37.84
CA GLN A 335 33.55 -12.71 -36.80
C GLN A 335 32.83 -11.63 -35.98
N ASP A 336 31.95 -10.85 -36.60
CA ASP A 336 31.18 -9.79 -35.93
C ASP A 336 30.10 -10.38 -35.01
N VAL A 337 29.42 -11.44 -35.48
CA VAL A 337 28.46 -12.21 -34.64
C VAL A 337 29.18 -12.86 -33.45
N ILE A 338 30.35 -13.47 -33.68
CA ILE A 338 31.15 -14.05 -32.61
C ILE A 338 31.55 -12.99 -31.58
N ARG A 339 32.01 -11.82 -32.03
CA ARG A 339 32.40 -10.69 -31.16
C ARG A 339 31.22 -10.14 -30.35
N MET A 340 30.03 -10.11 -30.94
CA MET A 340 28.81 -9.69 -30.25
C MET A 340 28.40 -10.71 -29.17
N ILE A 341 28.43 -12.00 -29.49
CA ILE A 341 28.13 -13.07 -28.54
C ILE A 341 29.14 -13.08 -27.39
N THR A 342 30.43 -12.87 -27.66
CA THR A 342 31.45 -12.82 -26.59
C THR A 342 31.22 -11.65 -25.65
N ARG A 343 30.87 -10.46 -26.17
CA ARG A 343 30.53 -9.30 -25.34
C ARG A 343 29.28 -9.52 -24.49
N GLN A 344 28.23 -10.11 -25.08
CA GLN A 344 27.02 -10.45 -24.33
C GLN A 344 27.30 -11.49 -23.24
N LEU A 345 28.17 -12.46 -23.51
CA LEU A 345 28.58 -13.47 -22.54
C LEU A 345 29.43 -12.86 -21.41
N GLU A 346 30.33 -11.92 -21.72
CA GLU A 346 31.11 -11.16 -20.73
C GLU A 346 30.19 -10.34 -19.83
N HIS A 347 29.26 -9.58 -20.41
CA HIS A 347 28.29 -8.79 -19.65
C HIS A 347 27.39 -9.67 -18.77
N ALA A 348 26.87 -10.79 -19.31
CA ALA A 348 26.08 -11.74 -18.51
C ALA A 348 26.90 -12.36 -17.37
N ARG A 349 28.19 -12.60 -17.59
CA ARG A 349 29.10 -13.10 -16.56
C ARG A 349 29.38 -12.06 -15.48
N GLU A 350 29.52 -10.79 -15.85
CA GLU A 350 29.68 -9.68 -14.90
C GLU A 350 28.43 -9.49 -14.04
N LEU A 351 27.25 -9.49 -14.65
CA LEU A 351 25.97 -9.43 -13.93
C LEU A 351 25.79 -10.63 -13.00
N LEU A 352 26.17 -11.83 -13.45
CA LEU A 352 26.13 -13.02 -12.61
C LEU A 352 27.08 -12.89 -11.41
N ASN A 353 28.31 -12.42 -11.65
CA ASN A 353 29.29 -12.20 -10.59
C ASN A 353 28.82 -11.13 -9.58
N GLU A 354 28.21 -10.03 -10.06
CA GLU A 354 27.62 -9.02 -9.18
C GLU A 354 26.46 -9.58 -8.36
N SER A 355 25.58 -10.39 -8.98
CA SER A 355 24.49 -11.08 -8.30
C SER A 355 25.00 -12.07 -7.25
N GLU A 356 26.03 -12.85 -7.58
CA GLU A 356 26.68 -13.77 -6.64
C GLU A 356 27.32 -13.03 -5.46
N ALA A 357 28.01 -11.91 -5.72
CA ALA A 357 28.60 -11.06 -4.69
C ALA A 357 27.54 -10.42 -3.77
N MET A 358 26.44 -9.93 -4.35
CA MET A 358 25.30 -9.39 -3.60
C MET A 358 24.66 -10.47 -2.74
N ASN A 359 24.45 -11.67 -3.30
CA ASN A 359 23.89 -12.79 -2.57
C ASN A 359 24.80 -13.24 -1.40
N ALA A 360 26.11 -13.30 -1.61
CA ALA A 360 27.08 -13.59 -0.55
C ALA A 360 26.97 -12.58 0.61
N ARG A 361 26.83 -11.29 0.29
CA ARG A 361 26.64 -10.23 1.28
C ARG A 361 25.32 -10.38 2.05
N LEU A 362 24.23 -10.70 1.38
CA LEU A 362 22.93 -10.94 2.00
C LEU A 362 22.95 -12.15 2.94
N ILE A 363 23.66 -13.22 2.54
CA ILE A 363 23.87 -14.41 3.37
C ILE A 363 24.67 -14.05 4.64
N GLU A 364 25.72 -13.24 4.50
CA GLU A 364 26.52 -12.78 5.65
C GLU A 364 25.69 -11.90 6.60
N GLN A 365 24.94 -10.93 6.08
CA GLN A 365 24.03 -10.11 6.90
C GLN A 365 23.00 -10.98 7.62
N THR A 366 22.42 -11.96 6.94
CA THR A 366 21.47 -12.91 7.54
C THR A 366 22.13 -13.69 8.69
N LYS A 367 23.38 -14.11 8.53
CA LYS A 367 24.14 -14.81 9.57
C LYS A 367 24.39 -13.91 10.77
N LEU A 368 24.87 -12.68 10.54
CA LEU A 368 25.11 -11.70 11.61
C LEU A 368 23.83 -11.37 12.38
N LEU A 369 22.72 -11.16 11.68
CA LEU A 369 21.42 -10.92 12.32
C LEU A 369 20.96 -12.10 13.18
N LYS A 370 21.14 -13.35 12.70
CA LYS A 370 20.83 -14.54 13.49
C LYS A 370 21.70 -14.66 14.74
N ASP A 371 22.99 -14.37 14.63
CA ASP A 371 23.90 -14.41 15.77
C ASP A 371 23.61 -13.28 16.76
N GLU A 372 23.18 -12.11 16.28
CA GLU A 372 22.72 -10.99 17.09
C GLU A 372 21.47 -11.34 17.89
N ILE A 373 20.45 -11.95 17.24
CA ILE A 373 19.24 -12.41 17.91
C ILE A 373 19.59 -13.41 19.03
N ARG A 374 20.46 -14.40 18.75
CA ARG A 374 20.91 -15.37 19.75
C ARG A 374 21.70 -14.73 20.89
N ARG A 375 22.41 -13.63 20.63
CA ARG A 375 23.11 -12.87 21.68
C ARG A 375 22.09 -12.16 22.57
N MET A 376 21.17 -11.43 21.96
CA MET A 376 20.08 -10.72 22.64
C MET A 376 19.21 -11.65 23.48
N GLU A 377 18.90 -12.86 22.98
CA GLU A 377 18.15 -13.88 23.72
C GLU A 377 18.91 -14.34 24.98
N ARG A 378 20.20 -14.65 24.85
CA ARG A 378 21.05 -15.02 26.00
C ARG A 378 21.19 -13.88 27.01
N ASP A 379 21.30 -12.65 26.53
CA ASP A 379 21.40 -11.47 27.39
C ASP A 379 20.08 -11.25 28.16
N ARG A 380 18.93 -11.44 27.49
CA ARG A 380 17.61 -11.42 28.12
C ARG A 380 17.43 -12.54 29.15
N GLU A 381 17.91 -13.75 28.86
CA GLU A 381 17.92 -14.85 29.83
C GLU A 381 18.78 -14.51 31.05
N ARG A 382 19.98 -13.92 30.85
CA ARG A 382 20.82 -13.46 31.96
C ARG A 382 20.16 -12.37 32.77
N GLU A 383 19.47 -11.42 32.14
CA GLU A 383 18.73 -10.38 32.83
C GLU A 383 17.57 -10.96 33.65
N ASN A 384 16.86 -11.96 33.13
CA ASN A 384 15.83 -12.67 33.87
C ASN A 384 16.43 -13.45 35.06
N HIS A 385 17.58 -14.12 34.87
CA HIS A 385 18.30 -14.75 35.97
C HIS A 385 18.78 -13.73 37.00
N LEU A 386 19.23 -12.54 36.58
CA LEU A 386 19.65 -11.46 37.46
C LEU A 386 18.47 -10.96 38.30
N ALA A 387 17.32 -10.67 37.67
CA ALA A 387 16.10 -10.27 38.35
C ALA A 387 15.63 -11.35 39.35
N ASN A 388 15.73 -12.63 38.97
CA ASN A 388 15.42 -13.73 39.89
C ASN A 388 16.41 -13.82 41.06
N THR A 389 17.70 -13.53 40.84
CA THR A 389 18.70 -13.48 41.93
C THR A 389 18.50 -12.28 42.85
N GLU A 390 18.02 -11.14 42.33
CA GLU A 390 17.65 -9.99 43.14
C GLU A 390 16.42 -10.29 44.01
N TYR A 391 15.40 -10.93 43.43
CA TYR A 391 14.25 -11.42 44.19
C TYR A 391 14.68 -12.40 45.28
N LEU A 392 15.52 -13.39 44.95
CA LEU A 392 16.05 -14.34 45.91
C LEU A 392 16.84 -13.64 47.04
N LYS A 393 17.67 -12.64 46.71
CA LYS A 393 18.36 -11.82 47.69
C LYS A 393 17.38 -11.16 48.65
N ASP A 394 16.30 -10.57 48.15
CA ASP A 394 15.29 -9.93 49.00
C ASP A 394 14.57 -10.92 49.91
N ILE A 395 14.29 -12.13 49.42
CA ILE A 395 13.72 -13.23 50.21
C ILE A 395 14.69 -13.67 51.31
N ILE A 396 15.99 -13.84 50.99
CA ILE A 396 17.03 -14.18 51.98
C ILE A 396 17.17 -13.06 53.02
N MET A 397 17.17 -11.80 52.59
CA MET A 397 17.25 -10.65 53.50
C MET A 397 16.04 -10.58 54.43
N LYS A 398 14.83 -10.89 53.94
CA LYS A 398 13.62 -11.01 54.76
C LYS A 398 13.69 -12.19 55.73
N PHE A 399 14.27 -13.31 55.32
CA PHE A 399 14.43 -14.49 56.17
C PHE A 399 15.40 -14.24 57.34
N ILE A 400 16.51 -13.55 57.10
CA ILE A 400 17.53 -13.22 58.12
C ILE A 400 17.07 -12.07 59.04
N ALA A 401 16.25 -11.15 58.53
CA ALA A 401 15.76 -10.03 59.32
C ALA A 401 14.99 -10.48 60.57
N PRO A 402 14.93 -9.63 61.62
CA PRO A 402 14.09 -9.89 62.78
C PRO A 402 12.64 -10.05 62.34
N GLU A 403 12.00 -11.13 62.81
CA GLU A 403 10.64 -11.49 62.45
C GLU A 403 9.67 -10.37 62.88
N LYS A 404 8.86 -9.87 61.94
CA LYS A 404 7.93 -8.75 62.18
C LYS A 404 6.50 -9.23 62.36
N VAL A 405 6.16 -10.36 61.76
CA VAL A 405 4.88 -11.06 61.89
C VAL A 405 5.15 -12.52 62.26
N THR A 406 4.34 -13.08 63.15
CA THR A 406 4.47 -14.48 63.60
C THR A 406 4.41 -15.45 62.43
N ASP A 407 5.41 -16.34 62.33
CA ASP A 407 5.53 -17.40 61.32
C ASP A 407 5.93 -16.93 59.92
N GLU A 408 6.44 -15.70 59.75
CA GLU A 408 6.91 -15.21 58.44
C GLU A 408 8.01 -16.09 57.87
N ARG A 409 8.91 -16.59 58.72
CA ARG A 409 10.03 -17.43 58.29
C ARG A 409 9.56 -18.77 57.77
N GLY A 410 8.54 -19.38 58.39
CA GLY A 410 7.92 -20.61 57.91
C GLY A 410 7.36 -20.48 56.49
N HIS A 411 6.74 -19.33 56.19
CA HIS A 411 6.18 -19.04 54.86
C HIS A 411 7.23 -18.78 53.79
N LEU A 412 8.44 -18.34 54.16
CA LEU A 412 9.55 -18.10 53.23
C LEU A 412 10.32 -19.38 52.87
N ILE A 413 10.23 -20.44 53.68
CA ILE A 413 10.94 -21.71 53.44
C ILE A 413 10.54 -22.38 52.12
N PRO A 414 9.24 -22.50 51.75
CA PRO A 414 8.86 -23.05 50.44
C PRO A 414 9.40 -22.24 49.25
N VAL A 415 9.46 -20.91 49.39
CA VAL A 415 10.00 -20.00 48.36
C VAL A 415 11.52 -20.19 48.21
N LEU A 416 12.24 -20.27 49.34
CA LEU A 416 13.68 -20.59 49.34
C LEU A 416 13.95 -21.99 48.78
N THR A 417 13.13 -22.98 49.14
CA THR A 417 13.24 -24.36 48.65
C THR A 417 13.11 -24.43 47.13
N THR A 418 12.14 -23.71 46.56
CA THR A 418 11.90 -23.70 45.12
C THR A 418 12.95 -22.89 44.35
N MET A 419 13.39 -21.75 44.89
CA MET A 419 14.38 -20.88 44.22
C MET A 419 15.82 -21.41 44.30
N LEU A 420 16.20 -22.02 45.43
CA LEU A 420 17.55 -22.57 45.65
C LEU A 420 17.64 -24.08 45.36
N LYS A 421 16.51 -24.75 45.09
CA LYS A 421 16.43 -26.21 44.92
C LYS A 421 17.04 -26.96 46.10
N LEU A 422 16.62 -26.58 47.31
CA LEU A 422 17.13 -27.16 48.56
C LEU A 422 16.73 -28.63 48.69
N ASN A 423 17.61 -29.44 49.29
CA ASN A 423 17.31 -30.82 49.64
C ASN A 423 16.52 -30.91 50.96
N ASN A 424 15.82 -32.02 51.20
CA ASN A 424 14.95 -32.18 52.39
C ASN A 424 15.70 -31.96 53.71
N ASP A 425 16.98 -32.33 53.80
CA ASP A 425 17.81 -32.10 54.99
C ASP A 425 18.07 -30.61 55.24
N GLU A 426 18.29 -29.83 54.18
CA GLU A 426 18.50 -28.38 54.24
C GLU A 426 17.20 -27.64 54.59
N VAL A 427 16.06 -28.13 54.06
CA VAL A 427 14.72 -27.62 54.41
C VAL A 427 14.43 -27.86 55.89
N ASN A 428 14.73 -29.06 56.42
CA ASN A 428 14.57 -29.36 57.83
C ASN A 428 15.42 -28.46 58.74
N LEU A 429 16.64 -28.12 58.30
CA LEU A 429 17.52 -27.20 59.03
C LEU A 429 16.96 -25.77 59.05
N LEU A 430 16.40 -25.28 57.94
CA LEU A 430 15.72 -23.99 57.89
C LEU A 430 14.45 -23.95 58.75
N SER A 431 13.67 -25.04 58.77
CA SER A 431 12.49 -25.17 59.63
C SER A 431 12.87 -25.15 61.11
N GLN A 432 13.95 -25.84 61.51
CA GLN A 432 14.44 -25.81 62.88
C GLN A 432 14.90 -24.39 63.30
N VAL A 433 15.58 -23.67 62.41
CA VAL A 433 16.01 -22.27 62.66
C VAL A 433 14.80 -21.34 62.79
N ALA A 434 13.76 -21.55 61.99
CA ALA A 434 12.51 -20.80 62.09
C ALA A 434 11.79 -21.07 63.44
N GLU A 435 11.74 -22.32 63.90
CA GLU A 435 11.09 -22.70 65.16
C GLU A 435 11.85 -22.21 66.42
N VAL A 436 13.18 -22.24 66.40
CA VAL A 436 14.01 -21.80 67.54
C VAL A 436 13.84 -20.31 67.82
N ASP A 437 13.72 -19.46 66.79
CA ASP A 437 13.57 -18.02 66.99
C ASP A 437 12.16 -17.62 67.49
N VAL A 438 11.14 -18.43 67.20
CA VAL A 438 9.80 -18.29 67.80
C VAL A 438 9.84 -18.57 69.31
N MET A 439 10.74 -19.46 69.77
CA MET A 439 10.88 -19.87 71.17
C MET A 439 11.68 -18.84 72.00
N THR A 440 12.72 -18.23 71.43
CA THR A 440 13.53 -17.17 72.06
C THR A 440 12.74 -15.87 72.22
N ASN A 441 11.94 -15.49 71.22
CA ASN A 441 11.10 -14.29 71.24
C ASN A 441 9.94 -14.36 72.25
N LYS A 442 9.41 -15.57 72.52
CA LYS A 442 8.41 -15.81 73.59
C LYS A 442 9.02 -15.74 75.00
N THR A 443 10.29 -16.10 75.15
CA THR A 443 10.98 -16.15 76.45
C THR A 443 11.48 -14.76 76.87
N THR A 444 11.99 -13.95 75.94
CA THR A 444 12.40 -12.57 76.22
C THR A 444 11.19 -11.70 76.55
N THR A 445 10.09 -11.76 75.79
CA THR A 445 8.86 -11.00 76.10
C THR A 445 8.21 -11.39 77.44
N SER A 446 8.31 -12.65 77.87
CA SER A 446 7.86 -13.09 79.22
C SER A 446 8.76 -12.58 80.34
N THR A 447 10.07 -12.49 80.11
CA THR A 447 11.03 -12.12 81.16
C THR A 447 10.88 -10.64 81.57
N TRP A 448 10.65 -9.74 80.61
CA TRP A 448 10.40 -8.31 80.91
C TRP A 448 9.04 -8.07 81.59
N ARG A 449 8.01 -8.85 81.26
CA ARG A 449 6.70 -8.77 81.93
C ARG A 449 6.79 -9.15 83.41
N ASN A 450 7.53 -10.20 83.77
CA ASN A 450 7.61 -10.65 85.16
C ASN A 450 8.34 -9.67 86.09
N TYR A 451 9.31 -8.89 85.60
CA TYR A 451 9.98 -7.87 86.42
C TYR A 451 9.11 -6.65 86.74
N ILE A 452 8.12 -6.34 85.90
CA ILE A 452 7.21 -5.20 86.11
C ILE A 452 6.17 -5.51 87.20
N TRP A 453 5.73 -6.77 87.32
CA TRP A 453 4.72 -7.17 88.30
C TRP A 453 5.28 -7.54 89.68
N SER A 454 6.59 -7.77 89.81
CA SER A 454 7.23 -8.08 91.11
C SER A 454 7.70 -6.85 91.91
N ALA A 455 7.52 -5.63 91.37
CA ALA A 455 8.07 -4.40 91.92
C ALA A 455 7.02 -3.40 92.45
N LEU A 456 5.74 -3.79 92.54
CA LEU A 456 4.74 -3.00 93.25
C LEU A 456 4.47 -3.61 94.64
N PRO A 457 4.71 -2.87 95.74
CA PRO A 457 4.43 -3.32 97.11
C PRO A 457 2.93 -3.38 97.42
#